data_AF-A0A172YC27-F1
#
_entry.id   AF-A0A172YC27-F1
#
_cell.length_a   1.000
_cell.length_b   1.000
_cell.length_c   1.000
_cell.angle_alpha   90.00
_cell.angle_beta   90.00
_cell.angle_gamma   90.00
#
_symmetry.space_group_name_H-M   'P 1'
#
loop_
_entity.id
_entity.type
_entity.pdbx_description
1 polymer ?
#
loop_
_entity_poly.entity_id
_entity_poly.type
_entity_poly.pdbx_seq_one_letter_code
_entity_poly.pdbx_strand_id
1 'polypeptide(L)'
;MKSIVARIIVASLTATLSLSALAAPGGGPGGPGHGGGPGGAGPGPAWGSAPARGHGLPDGARALWLGSMLYFLAAGTYYLWNADQQRYVPVAAPPVAQYENPNDYNVIAYPTQGQSPDQQARDRYECHAWAVSQSGFDPASAQQPPTSTVRDLYRRAIGACLGGRGYSIG
;
A
#
# COMPACT_ATOMS: atom_id res chain seq x y z
N MET A 1 -26.94 -47.46 41.66
CA MET A 1 -25.95 -46.64 42.41
C MET A 1 -25.69 -45.43 41.50
N LYS A 2 -26.20 -44.19 41.68
CA LYS A 2 -26.06 -43.24 42.83
C LYS A 2 -24.57 -43.16 43.23
N SER A 3 -23.81 -42.05 43.21
CA SER A 3 -24.07 -40.58 43.19
C SER A 3 -22.77 -39.85 42.72
N ILE A 4 -22.59 -38.53 42.46
CA ILE A 4 -23.42 -37.30 42.46
C ILE A 4 -22.77 -36.21 41.53
N VAL A 5 -23.38 -35.03 41.36
CA VAL A 5 -22.85 -33.86 40.60
C VAL A 5 -21.97 -32.93 41.47
N ALA A 6 -20.93 -32.32 40.90
CA ALA A 6 -20.33 -31.08 41.43
C ALA A 6 -20.12 -30.05 40.31
N ARG A 7 -20.81 -28.90 40.38
CA ARG A 7 -20.64 -27.76 39.47
C ARG A 7 -19.76 -26.72 40.16
N ILE A 8 -18.62 -26.36 39.56
CA ILE A 8 -17.82 -25.20 39.99
C ILE A 8 -18.22 -24.01 39.13
N ILE A 9 -18.91 -23.04 39.74
CA ILE A 9 -19.27 -21.76 39.11
C ILE A 9 -18.17 -20.76 39.48
N VAL A 10 -17.35 -20.35 38.52
CA VAL A 10 -16.41 -19.23 38.70
C VAL A 10 -17.10 -17.95 38.23
N ALA A 11 -17.51 -17.11 39.18
CA ALA A 11 -18.10 -15.81 38.90
C ALA A 11 -16.99 -14.76 38.78
N SER A 12 -16.64 -14.39 37.55
CA SER A 12 -15.65 -13.33 37.28
C SER A 12 -16.27 -11.95 37.44
N LEU A 13 -15.96 -11.26 38.54
CA LEU A 13 -16.27 -9.84 38.69
C LEU A 13 -15.32 -8.99 37.83
N THR A 14 -15.83 -8.43 36.73
CA THR A 14 -15.17 -7.32 36.02
C THR A 14 -15.84 -6.01 36.40
N ALA A 15 -15.17 -5.18 37.18
CA ALA A 15 -15.69 -3.90 37.66
C ALA A 15 -15.86 -2.89 36.50
N THR A 16 -17.07 -2.38 36.32
CA THR A 16 -17.37 -1.29 35.38
C THR A 16 -17.08 0.06 36.04
N LEU A 17 -16.03 0.76 35.60
CA LEU A 17 -15.82 2.16 35.97
C LEU A 17 -16.79 3.06 35.19
N SER A 18 -17.84 3.52 35.85
CA SER A 18 -18.79 4.50 35.32
C SER A 18 -18.18 5.91 35.41
N LEU A 19 -17.95 6.57 34.27
CA LEU A 19 -17.57 7.98 34.24
C LEU A 19 -18.81 8.87 34.17
N SER A 20 -19.14 9.54 35.27
CA SER A 20 -20.26 10.48 35.33
C SER A 20 -19.93 11.80 34.64
N ALA A 21 -20.55 12.07 33.49
CA ALA A 21 -20.49 13.38 32.84
C ALA A 21 -21.40 14.39 33.57
N LEU A 22 -20.81 15.48 34.07
CA LEU A 22 -21.56 16.64 34.56
C LEU A 22 -22.06 17.47 33.37
N ALA A 23 -23.38 17.71 33.31
CA ALA A 23 -24.01 18.54 32.30
C ALA A 23 -24.67 19.78 32.94
N ALA A 24 -24.28 20.98 32.51
CA ALA A 24 -25.03 22.24 32.61
C ALA A 24 -24.31 23.33 31.76
N PRO A 25 -24.97 24.42 31.34
CA PRO A 25 -26.09 24.38 30.38
C PRO A 25 -25.99 25.48 29.29
N GLY A 26 -26.91 25.46 28.32
CA GLY A 26 -27.36 26.67 27.62
C GLY A 26 -26.67 27.01 26.30
N GLY A 27 -27.35 26.75 25.18
CA GLY A 27 -27.01 27.35 23.88
C GLY A 27 -27.67 28.72 23.70
N GLY A 28 -26.98 29.63 22.99
CA GLY A 28 -27.51 30.89 22.47
C GLY A 28 -27.51 30.90 20.93
N PRO A 29 -28.31 31.77 20.28
CA PRO A 29 -28.56 31.70 18.84
C PRO A 29 -27.39 32.22 17.99
N GLY A 30 -27.33 31.76 16.74
CA GLY A 30 -26.18 31.96 15.84
C GLY A 30 -26.05 33.36 15.22
N GLY A 31 -24.84 33.64 14.73
CA GLY A 31 -24.53 34.75 13.82
C GLY A 31 -24.21 34.23 12.40
N PRO A 32 -24.29 35.10 11.37
CA PRO A 32 -24.09 34.70 9.98
C PRO A 32 -22.61 34.36 9.69
N GLY A 33 -22.41 33.33 8.87
CA GLY A 33 -21.06 32.85 8.54
C GLY A 33 -20.31 33.75 7.56
N HIS A 34 -18.99 33.80 7.73
CA HIS A 34 -18.07 34.25 6.69
C HIS A 34 -17.09 33.12 6.38
N GLY A 35 -17.06 32.69 5.12
CA GLY A 35 -16.18 31.63 4.67
C GLY A 35 -14.71 32.06 4.68
N GLY A 36 -13.84 31.16 5.11
CA GLY A 36 -12.40 31.41 5.21
C GLY A 36 -11.70 30.23 5.85
N GLY A 37 -11.47 29.17 5.08
CA GLY A 37 -10.71 28.02 5.56
C GLY A 37 -9.21 28.23 5.38
N PRO A 38 -8.40 27.97 6.42
CA PRO A 38 -7.01 27.59 6.27
C PRO A 38 -6.84 26.14 6.73
N GLY A 39 -6.61 25.22 5.79
CA GLY A 39 -6.18 23.86 6.12
C GLY A 39 -4.85 23.90 6.87
N GLY A 40 -4.80 23.27 8.05
CA GLY A 40 -3.75 23.51 9.03
C GLY A 40 -2.34 23.16 8.59
N ALA A 41 -1.37 23.97 9.02
CA ALA A 41 0.03 23.61 9.01
C ALA A 41 0.27 22.52 10.08
N GLY A 42 0.58 21.30 9.65
CA GLY A 42 1.07 20.25 10.54
C GLY A 42 2.54 20.50 10.92
N PRO A 43 2.97 20.23 12.17
CA PRO A 43 4.36 20.39 12.58
C PRO A 43 5.21 19.24 12.06
N GLY A 44 5.82 19.42 10.88
CA GLY A 44 6.89 18.55 10.40
C GLY A 44 8.17 18.73 11.24
N PRO A 45 8.97 17.68 11.48
CA PRO A 45 10.23 17.79 12.21
C PRO A 45 11.21 18.72 11.47
N ALA A 46 11.90 19.58 12.23
CA ALA A 46 12.70 20.67 11.71
C ALA A 46 14.05 20.24 11.11
N TRP A 47 14.02 19.57 9.94
CA TRP A 47 15.19 19.33 9.09
C TRP A 47 14.82 19.58 7.63
N GLY A 48 15.22 20.75 7.08
CA GLY A 48 15.05 21.07 5.66
C GLY A 48 13.78 21.84 5.29
N SER A 49 13.57 23.02 5.87
CA SER A 49 12.52 23.97 5.50
C SER A 49 12.80 24.64 4.15
N ALA A 50 12.59 23.93 3.04
CA ALA A 50 12.60 24.51 1.71
C ALA A 50 11.38 25.46 1.54
N PRO A 51 11.56 26.71 1.06
CA PRO A 51 10.48 27.68 0.99
C PRO A 51 9.43 27.28 -0.05
N ALA A 52 8.17 27.13 0.35
CA ALA A 52 7.14 26.47 -0.45
C ALA A 52 6.71 27.21 -1.75
N ARG A 53 7.13 28.47 -1.96
CA ARG A 53 6.84 29.28 -3.15
C ARG A 53 8.00 30.23 -3.47
N GLY A 54 8.10 30.64 -4.74
CA GLY A 54 9.13 31.56 -5.23
C GLY A 54 10.45 30.86 -5.57
N HIS A 55 11.55 31.61 -5.53
CA HIS A 55 12.91 31.07 -5.67
C HIS A 55 13.15 30.23 -6.94
N GLY A 56 12.53 30.61 -8.07
CA GLY A 56 12.69 29.93 -9.35
C GLY A 56 11.86 28.63 -9.51
N LEU A 57 10.99 28.31 -8.55
CA LEU A 57 10.03 27.22 -8.70
C LEU A 57 8.85 27.65 -9.58
N PRO A 58 8.44 26.88 -10.61
CA PRO A 58 7.29 27.22 -11.44
C PRO A 58 5.96 27.20 -10.67
N ASP A 59 5.02 28.04 -11.11
CA ASP A 59 3.66 28.00 -10.59
C ASP A 59 3.00 26.63 -10.83
N GLY A 60 2.19 26.19 -9.86
CA GLY A 60 1.55 24.86 -9.91
C GLY A 60 2.48 23.68 -9.56
N ALA A 61 3.73 23.92 -9.14
CA ALA A 61 4.59 22.89 -8.61
C ALA A 61 3.96 22.17 -7.40
N ARG A 62 3.96 20.83 -7.41
CA ARG A 62 3.49 20.00 -6.30
C ARG A 62 4.64 19.42 -5.48
N ALA A 63 4.51 19.46 -4.16
CA ALA A 63 5.42 18.78 -3.24
C ALA A 63 5.23 17.25 -3.33
N LEU A 64 6.34 16.51 -3.42
CA LEU A 64 6.37 15.04 -3.46
C LEU A 64 7.50 14.53 -2.56
N TRP A 65 7.15 13.67 -1.61
CA TRP A 65 8.13 12.89 -0.87
C TRP A 65 8.49 11.65 -1.67
N LEU A 66 9.77 11.48 -2.00
CA LEU A 66 10.31 10.31 -2.70
C LEU A 66 11.46 9.75 -1.85
N GLY A 67 11.22 8.60 -1.24
CA GLY A 67 12.07 8.10 -0.16
C GLY A 67 12.08 9.08 1.01
N SER A 68 13.28 9.52 1.42
CA SER A 68 13.50 10.50 2.50
C SER A 68 13.67 11.95 2.02
N MET A 69 13.48 12.24 0.72
CA MET A 69 13.74 13.55 0.14
C MET A 69 12.45 14.21 -0.37
N LEU A 70 12.31 15.51 -0.10
CA LEU A 70 11.23 16.36 -0.60
C LEU A 70 11.61 16.97 -1.95
N TYR A 71 10.93 16.54 -3.00
CA TYR A 71 11.01 17.12 -4.34
C TYR A 71 9.80 18.03 -4.62
N PHE A 72 9.97 18.96 -5.55
CA PHE A 72 8.85 19.64 -6.18
C PHE A 72 8.75 19.24 -7.65
N LEU A 73 7.55 19.00 -8.16
CA LEU A 73 7.33 18.58 -9.55
C LEU A 73 6.38 19.55 -10.28
N ALA A 74 6.87 20.16 -11.35
CA ALA A 74 6.12 21.03 -12.25
C ALA A 74 6.39 20.64 -13.71
N ALA A 75 5.34 20.55 -14.54
CA ALA A 75 5.44 20.23 -15.97
C ALA A 75 6.33 19.00 -16.33
N GLY A 76 6.41 18.00 -15.45
CA GLY A 76 7.27 16.82 -15.65
C GLY A 76 8.73 16.97 -15.20
N THR A 77 9.15 18.17 -14.80
CA THR A 77 10.50 18.46 -14.27
C THR A 77 10.52 18.43 -12.74
N TYR A 78 11.48 17.70 -12.18
CA TYR A 78 11.73 17.65 -10.75
C TYR A 78 12.64 18.80 -10.32
N TYR A 79 12.40 19.36 -9.14
CA TYR A 79 13.14 20.46 -8.56
C TYR A 79 13.56 20.13 -7.13
N LEU A 80 14.78 20.51 -6.78
CA LEU A 80 15.32 20.49 -5.42
C LEU A 80 15.83 21.87 -5.03
N TRP A 81 15.82 22.14 -3.72
CA TRP A 81 16.40 23.35 -3.15
C TRP A 81 17.93 23.29 -3.20
N ASN A 82 18.55 24.21 -3.94
CA ASN A 82 19.97 24.48 -3.87
C ASN A 82 20.21 25.58 -2.81
N ALA A 83 20.89 25.23 -1.73
CA ALA A 83 21.14 26.15 -0.61
C ALA A 83 22.15 27.25 -0.95
N ASP A 84 23.20 26.94 -1.73
CA ASP A 84 24.25 27.91 -2.11
C ASP A 84 23.70 29.01 -3.02
N GLN A 85 22.79 28.65 -3.93
CA GLN A 85 22.14 29.56 -4.88
C GLN A 85 20.80 30.11 -4.35
N GLN A 86 20.34 29.68 -3.17
CA GLN A 86 19.03 29.95 -2.58
C GLN A 86 17.86 29.86 -3.58
N ARG A 87 17.87 28.83 -4.43
CA ARG A 87 16.87 28.62 -5.48
C ARG A 87 16.55 27.16 -5.72
N TYR A 88 15.36 26.93 -6.24
CA TYR A 88 15.03 25.66 -6.86
C TYR A 88 15.78 25.51 -8.19
N VAL A 89 16.39 24.35 -8.37
CA VAL A 89 17.09 23.95 -9.59
C VAL A 89 16.42 22.71 -10.18
N PRO A 90 16.24 22.63 -11.51
CA PRO A 90 15.76 21.42 -12.14
C PRO A 90 16.81 20.31 -11.96
N VAL A 91 16.36 19.13 -11.58
CA VAL A 91 17.18 17.93 -11.43
C VAL A 91 16.66 16.83 -12.35
N ALA A 92 17.53 15.87 -12.66
CA ALA A 92 17.07 14.63 -13.29
C ALA A 92 15.99 13.99 -12.41
N ALA A 93 15.01 13.33 -13.04
CA ALA A 93 14.03 12.55 -12.30
C ALA A 93 14.78 11.57 -11.39
N PRO A 94 14.52 11.56 -10.07
CA PRO A 94 15.21 10.62 -9.19
C PRO A 94 14.89 9.20 -9.67
N PRO A 95 15.86 8.26 -9.58
CA PRO A 95 15.58 6.85 -9.80
C PRO A 95 14.64 6.40 -8.68
N VAL A 96 13.33 6.54 -8.93
CA VAL A 96 12.32 5.92 -8.09
C VAL A 96 12.56 4.44 -8.19
N ALA A 97 13.12 3.86 -7.13
CA ALA A 97 13.01 2.44 -6.92
C ALA A 97 11.52 2.15 -6.88
N GLN A 98 10.98 1.64 -7.99
CA GLN A 98 9.70 0.96 -7.95
C GLN A 98 9.86 -0.07 -6.84
N TYR A 99 9.00 0.00 -5.81
CA TYR A 99 8.93 -1.02 -4.77
C TYR A 99 8.27 -2.25 -5.37
N GLU A 100 8.96 -2.82 -6.34
CA GLU A 100 8.64 -4.05 -7.01
C GLU A 100 8.72 -5.13 -5.95
N ASN A 101 7.59 -5.72 -5.59
CA ASN A 101 7.61 -6.82 -4.63
C ASN A 101 8.44 -7.95 -5.27
N PRO A 102 9.58 -8.37 -4.67
CA PRO A 102 10.44 -9.38 -5.28
C PRO A 102 9.72 -10.72 -5.51
N ASN A 103 8.57 -10.92 -4.85
CA ASN A 103 7.73 -12.11 -4.93
C ASN A 103 6.51 -11.95 -5.87
N ASP A 104 6.45 -10.91 -6.71
CA ASP A 104 5.34 -10.62 -7.64
C ASP A 104 5.32 -11.52 -8.92
N TYR A 105 5.78 -12.76 -8.77
CA TYR A 105 5.66 -13.83 -9.78
C TYR A 105 4.34 -14.61 -9.65
N ASN A 106 3.62 -14.46 -8.54
CA ASN A 106 2.36 -15.17 -8.29
C ASN A 106 1.18 -14.47 -8.97
N VAL A 107 0.57 -15.13 -9.96
CA VAL A 107 -0.71 -14.67 -10.53
C VAL A 107 -1.88 -15.05 -9.64
N ILE A 108 -2.83 -14.12 -9.47
CA ILE A 108 -4.13 -14.45 -8.92
C ILE A 108 -5.02 -14.87 -10.08
N ALA A 109 -5.61 -16.05 -9.98
CA ALA A 109 -6.38 -16.68 -11.06
C ALA A 109 -7.73 -17.13 -10.52
N TYR A 110 -8.80 -16.68 -11.18
CA TYR A 110 -10.19 -16.92 -10.80
C TYR A 110 -10.89 -17.81 -11.84
N PRO A 111 -11.60 -18.88 -11.44
CA PRO A 111 -12.32 -19.76 -12.37
C PRO A 111 -13.46 -19.02 -13.06
N THR A 112 -13.60 -19.16 -14.39
CA THR A 112 -14.70 -18.54 -15.16
C THR A 112 -15.70 -19.53 -15.76
N GLN A 113 -15.44 -20.83 -15.65
CA GLN A 113 -16.25 -21.90 -16.26
C GLN A 113 -16.72 -22.96 -15.23
N GLY A 114 -16.79 -22.59 -13.95
CA GLY A 114 -17.26 -23.48 -12.88
C GLY A 114 -16.28 -24.59 -12.48
N GLN A 115 -14.97 -24.41 -12.72
CA GLN A 115 -13.94 -25.38 -12.36
C GLN A 115 -14.00 -25.74 -10.87
N SER A 116 -14.05 -27.05 -10.55
CA SER A 116 -14.11 -27.52 -9.15
C SER A 116 -12.81 -27.27 -8.39
N PRO A 117 -12.79 -27.23 -7.04
CA PRO A 117 -11.56 -27.02 -6.27
C PRO A 117 -10.43 -28.00 -6.62
N ASP A 118 -10.75 -29.28 -6.85
CA ASP A 118 -9.77 -30.28 -7.27
C ASP A 118 -9.23 -30.02 -8.69
N GLN A 119 -10.06 -29.51 -9.60
CA GLN A 119 -9.62 -29.09 -10.92
C GLN A 119 -8.71 -27.86 -10.82
N GLN A 120 -9.06 -26.86 -10.00
CA GLN A 120 -8.25 -25.68 -9.76
C GLN A 120 -6.88 -26.02 -9.15
N ALA A 121 -6.82 -27.01 -8.26
CA ALA A 121 -5.56 -27.51 -7.70
C ALA A 121 -4.68 -28.18 -8.78
N ARG A 122 -5.26 -29.06 -9.61
CA ARG A 122 -4.54 -29.70 -10.73
C ARG A 122 -4.07 -28.69 -11.77
N ASP A 123 -4.95 -27.78 -12.20
CA ASP A 123 -4.64 -26.72 -13.17
C ASP A 123 -3.50 -25.82 -12.68
N ARG A 124 -3.52 -25.42 -11.40
CA ARG A 124 -2.44 -24.63 -10.78
C ARG A 124 -1.11 -25.39 -10.74
N TYR A 125 -1.13 -26.68 -10.42
CA TYR A 125 0.09 -27.50 -10.40
C TYR A 125 0.68 -27.70 -11.80
N GLU A 126 -0.16 -28.07 -12.78
CA GLU A 126 0.26 -28.29 -14.17
C GLU A 126 0.75 -26.98 -14.82
N CYS A 127 0.08 -25.85 -14.56
CA CYS A 127 0.52 -24.55 -15.07
C CYS A 127 1.74 -23.96 -14.33
N HIS A 128 1.96 -24.29 -13.04
CA HIS A 128 3.24 -24.02 -12.37
C HIS A 128 4.37 -24.79 -13.05
N ALA A 129 4.24 -26.11 -13.22
CA ALA A 129 5.26 -26.93 -13.87
C ALA A 129 5.57 -26.47 -15.30
N TRP A 130 4.54 -26.07 -16.06
CA TRP A 130 4.74 -25.44 -17.37
C TRP A 130 5.52 -24.13 -17.27
N ALA A 131 5.13 -23.22 -16.36
CA ALA A 131 5.80 -21.94 -16.18
C ALA A 131 7.27 -22.08 -15.76
N VAL A 132 7.59 -23.04 -14.88
CA VAL A 132 8.98 -23.41 -14.54
C VAL A 132 9.75 -23.83 -15.78
N SER A 133 9.16 -24.67 -16.64
CA SER A 133 9.81 -25.12 -17.89
C SER A 133 10.10 -23.98 -18.87
N GLN A 134 9.26 -22.93 -18.89
CA GLN A 134 9.42 -21.77 -19.77
C GLN A 134 10.42 -20.74 -19.22
N SER A 135 10.51 -20.58 -17.89
CA SER A 135 11.32 -19.54 -17.25
C SER A 135 12.67 -20.00 -16.71
N GLY A 136 12.83 -21.30 -16.45
CA GLY A 136 13.96 -21.85 -15.69
C GLY A 136 13.92 -21.48 -14.19
N PHE A 137 12.81 -20.96 -13.69
CA PHE A 137 12.65 -20.50 -12.31
C PHE A 137 11.46 -21.17 -11.63
N ASP A 138 11.72 -21.77 -10.47
CA ASP A 138 10.71 -22.31 -9.57
C ASP A 138 10.57 -21.45 -8.29
N PRO A 139 9.42 -20.77 -8.09
CA PRO A 139 9.18 -20.00 -6.88
C PRO A 139 8.97 -20.85 -5.62
N ALA A 140 8.73 -22.16 -5.73
CA ALA A 140 8.56 -23.03 -4.57
C ALA A 140 9.88 -23.40 -3.88
N SER A 141 11.00 -23.36 -4.62
CA SER A 141 12.35 -23.59 -4.11
C SER A 141 13.23 -22.33 -3.99
N ALA A 142 12.77 -21.20 -4.54
CA ALA A 142 13.48 -19.92 -4.54
C ALA A 142 13.83 -19.40 -3.13
N GLN A 143 15.13 -19.32 -2.83
CA GLN A 143 15.64 -18.68 -1.61
C GLN A 143 15.90 -17.18 -1.78
N GLN A 144 16.06 -16.71 -3.02
CA GLN A 144 16.35 -15.33 -3.38
C GLN A 144 15.48 -14.89 -4.57
N PRO A 145 15.20 -13.59 -4.71
CA PRO A 145 14.38 -13.09 -5.82
C PRO A 145 15.05 -13.36 -7.18
N PRO A 146 14.29 -13.77 -8.21
CA PRO A 146 14.79 -13.83 -9.57
C PRO A 146 15.05 -12.43 -10.15
N THR A 147 15.76 -12.36 -11.28
CA THR A 147 15.82 -11.14 -12.09
C THR A 147 14.42 -10.78 -12.62
N SER A 148 14.19 -9.49 -12.93
CA SER A 148 12.91 -9.03 -13.51
C SER A 148 12.52 -9.83 -14.75
N THR A 149 13.44 -10.01 -15.70
CA THR A 149 13.20 -10.78 -16.93
C THR A 149 12.70 -12.21 -16.65
N VAL A 150 13.27 -12.89 -15.67
CA VAL A 150 12.90 -14.28 -15.31
C VAL A 150 11.55 -14.31 -14.58
N ARG A 151 11.32 -13.38 -13.66
CA ARG A 151 10.03 -13.18 -12.98
C ARG A 151 8.90 -12.93 -13.98
N ASP A 152 9.12 -12.02 -14.93
CA ASP A 152 8.14 -11.60 -15.92
C ASP A 152 7.89 -12.70 -16.97
N LEU A 153 8.88 -13.55 -17.25
CA LEU A 153 8.71 -14.74 -18.08
C LEU A 153 7.87 -15.80 -17.36
N TYR A 154 8.17 -16.11 -16.09
CA TYR A 154 7.37 -17.01 -15.27
C TYR A 154 5.92 -16.52 -15.15
N ARG A 155 5.70 -15.25 -14.76
CA ARG A 155 4.37 -14.66 -14.57
C ARG A 155 3.51 -14.72 -15.85
N ARG A 156 4.11 -14.40 -17.01
CA ARG A 156 3.42 -14.53 -18.31
C ARG A 156 3.10 -15.98 -18.64
N ALA A 157 4.00 -16.92 -18.37
CA ALA A 157 3.75 -18.33 -18.63
C ALA A 157 2.61 -18.89 -17.76
N ILE A 158 2.67 -18.74 -16.43
CA ILE A 158 1.61 -19.24 -15.55
C ILE A 158 0.26 -18.58 -15.86
N GLY A 159 0.25 -17.28 -16.15
CA GLY A 159 -0.95 -16.54 -16.58
C GLY A 159 -1.52 -17.03 -17.91
N ALA A 160 -0.68 -17.32 -18.91
CA ALA A 160 -1.14 -17.82 -20.22
C ALA A 160 -1.73 -19.24 -20.13
N CYS A 161 -1.10 -20.14 -19.36
CA CYS A 161 -1.59 -21.49 -19.16
C CYS A 161 -2.95 -21.50 -18.43
N LEU A 162 -3.07 -20.73 -17.36
CA LEU A 162 -4.34 -20.59 -16.63
C LEU A 162 -5.40 -19.87 -17.49
N GLY A 163 -5.04 -18.83 -18.23
CA GLY A 163 -5.93 -18.19 -19.21
C GLY A 163 -6.51 -19.19 -20.22
N GLY A 164 -5.66 -20.05 -20.78
CA GLY A 164 -6.07 -21.12 -21.71
C GLY A 164 -6.98 -22.19 -21.09
N ARG A 165 -7.02 -22.32 -19.76
CA ARG A 165 -7.91 -23.23 -19.02
C ARG A 165 -9.19 -22.55 -18.50
N GLY A 166 -9.47 -21.32 -18.93
CA GLY A 166 -10.68 -20.59 -18.55
C GLY A 166 -10.58 -19.93 -17.17
N TYR A 167 -9.41 -19.42 -16.80
CA TYR A 167 -9.24 -18.55 -15.63
C TYR A 167 -9.05 -17.09 -16.07
N SER A 168 -9.66 -16.15 -15.34
CA SER A 168 -9.28 -14.73 -15.44
C SER A 168 -8.10 -14.45 -14.51
N ILE A 169 -7.17 -13.61 -14.97
CA ILE A 169 -5.93 -13.27 -14.27
C ILE A 169 -6.03 -11.85 -13.72
N GLY A 170 -5.61 -11.66 -12.47
CA GLY A 170 -5.46 -10.36 -11.78
C GLY A 170 -4.02 -10.09 -11.34
#